data_AF-A0A918NJT5-F1
#
_entry.id   AF-A0A918NJT5-F1
#
_cell.length_a   1.000
_cell.length_b   1.000
_cell.length_c   1.000
_cell.angle_alpha   90.00
_cell.angle_beta   90.00
_cell.angle_gamma   90.00
#
_symmetry.space_group_name_H-M   'P 1'
#
loop_
_entity.id
_entity.type
_entity.pdbx_description
1 polymer ?
#
loop_
_entity_poly.entity_id
_entity_poly.type
_entity_poly.pdbx_seq_one_letter_code
_entity_poly.pdbx_strand_id
1 'polypeptide(L)'
;MRRGPALRAAGVLDAHRPHGPRHIADNHLSVEVAGRGSVRRRIHPLGAGHGDGWGWAASRHLPVFTAGPPMVPGLRVESVTVVRGRHELRVHRVTGAPAGARVSLTGWATGPGEPLASVLHPLYGFDGEAEAVPAPAGTAYARWARVPRLTGAAGGTSVHVALAVLTAEDAPVPAAEAVSGASVDGASVEVRWAEDGARTRVVFGPCAVEHTAGDAADGAAAR
;
A
#
# COMPACT_ATOMS: atom_id res chain seq x y z
N MET A 1 55.28 46.31 -22.93
CA MET A 1 54.36 45.19 -22.67
C MET A 1 53.15 45.70 -21.90
N ARG A 2 51.97 45.70 -22.52
CA ARG A 2 50.72 46.27 -22.01
C ARG A 2 50.00 45.27 -21.10
N ARG A 3 49.44 45.77 -19.99
CA ARG A 3 48.50 45.05 -19.08
C ARG A 3 47.05 45.19 -19.57
N GLY A 4 46.27 44.12 -19.41
CA GLY A 4 44.79 44.08 -19.40
C GLY A 4 44.13 43.37 -20.60
N PRO A 5 42.93 42.74 -20.46
CA PRO A 5 41.96 42.92 -19.39
C PRO A 5 41.53 41.64 -18.62
N ALA A 6 40.93 41.89 -17.46
CA ALA A 6 40.27 40.92 -16.60
C ALA A 6 39.01 40.33 -17.26
N LEU A 7 38.83 39.02 -17.16
CA LEU A 7 37.54 38.37 -17.43
C LEU A 7 36.77 38.13 -16.13
N ARG A 8 35.58 38.74 -16.17
CA ARG A 8 34.40 38.71 -15.31
C ARG A 8 34.19 37.48 -14.43
N ALA A 9 33.78 37.76 -13.21
CA ALA A 9 33.05 36.87 -12.32
C ALA A 9 31.85 36.24 -13.04
N ALA A 10 31.84 34.91 -13.14
CA ALA A 10 30.66 34.14 -13.48
C ALA A 10 29.93 33.80 -12.18
N GLY A 11 28.67 34.20 -12.12
CA GLY A 11 27.83 34.15 -10.94
C GLY A 11 27.58 32.75 -10.41
N VAL A 12 27.15 32.75 -9.14
CA VAL A 12 26.53 31.63 -8.43
C VAL A 12 25.37 31.13 -9.27
N LEU A 13 25.57 30.01 -9.99
CA LEU A 13 24.48 29.19 -10.45
C LEU A 13 24.06 28.31 -9.27
N ASP A 14 23.06 28.79 -8.55
CA ASP A 14 22.26 27.98 -7.64
C ASP A 14 21.46 26.98 -8.49
N ALA A 15 22.13 25.92 -8.93
CA ALA A 15 21.48 24.79 -9.55
C ALA A 15 20.81 23.99 -8.43
N HIS A 16 19.48 24.16 -8.31
CA HIS A 16 18.63 23.17 -7.66
C HIS A 16 18.98 21.78 -8.21
N ARG A 17 19.81 21.07 -7.46
CA ARG A 17 20.10 19.66 -7.71
C ARG A 17 18.75 18.95 -7.67
N PRO A 18 18.35 18.20 -8.71
CA PRO A 18 17.23 17.30 -8.59
C PRO A 18 17.54 16.38 -7.42
N HIS A 19 16.67 16.33 -6.41
CA HIS A 19 16.77 15.30 -5.39
C HIS A 19 16.82 13.96 -6.16
N GLY A 20 17.90 13.21 -6.00
CA GLY A 20 18.02 11.88 -6.61
C GLY A 20 16.75 11.07 -6.33
N PRO A 21 16.40 10.10 -7.19
CA PRO A 21 15.14 9.39 -7.09
C PRO A 21 14.95 8.90 -5.67
N ARG A 22 13.90 9.41 -4.99
CA ARG A 22 13.57 8.99 -3.64
C ARG A 22 13.37 7.48 -3.68
N HIS A 23 14.05 6.77 -2.80
CA HIS A 23 13.88 5.33 -2.67
C HIS A 23 12.43 5.06 -2.30
N ILE A 24 11.66 4.50 -3.24
CA ILE A 24 10.31 4.06 -2.95
C ILE A 24 10.41 2.82 -2.06
N ALA A 25 9.63 2.80 -0.98
CA ALA A 25 9.51 1.63 -0.12
C ALA A 25 8.52 0.65 -0.75
N ASP A 26 8.84 -0.63 -0.74
CA ASP A 26 7.89 -1.69 -1.02
C ASP A 26 7.07 -2.02 0.24
N ASN A 27 5.93 -2.69 0.04
CA ASN A 27 5.01 -3.11 1.10
C ASN A 27 4.69 -1.98 2.12
N HIS A 28 4.45 -0.77 1.59
CA HIS A 28 4.36 0.44 2.39
C HIS A 28 3.12 1.25 2.04
N LEU A 29 2.44 1.76 3.07
CA LEU A 29 1.43 2.80 2.93
C LEU A 29 2.04 4.12 3.40
N SER A 30 2.11 5.09 2.49
CA SER A 30 2.51 6.46 2.78
C SER A 30 1.30 7.39 2.68
N VAL A 31 1.06 8.19 3.71
CA VAL A 31 0.23 9.40 3.58
C VAL A 31 1.10 10.51 3.00
N GLU A 32 0.60 11.19 1.98
CA GLU A 32 1.26 12.29 1.30
C GLU A 32 0.55 13.61 1.60
N VAL A 33 1.31 14.59 2.08
CA VAL A 33 0.83 15.94 2.37
C VAL A 33 1.71 16.93 1.63
N ALA A 34 1.09 17.80 0.82
CA ALA A 34 1.80 18.76 -0.04
C ALA A 34 2.95 18.11 -0.86
N GLY A 35 2.67 16.94 -1.45
CA GLY A 35 3.63 16.19 -2.26
C GLY A 35 4.76 15.49 -1.48
N ARG A 36 4.66 15.41 -0.15
CA ARG A 36 5.66 14.76 0.71
C ARG A 36 5.09 13.51 1.34
N GLY A 37 5.68 12.36 1.02
CA GLY A 37 5.32 11.10 1.62
C GLY A 37 5.84 10.93 3.05
N SER A 38 5.02 10.29 3.86
CA SER A 38 5.35 9.86 5.22
C SER A 38 6.05 8.50 5.25
N VAL A 39 6.73 8.23 6.36
CA VAL A 39 7.26 6.92 6.72
C VAL A 39 6.57 6.37 7.97
N ARG A 40 6.53 5.04 8.06
CA ARG A 40 5.97 4.33 9.20
C ARG A 40 7.04 4.20 10.30
N ARG A 41 6.76 4.77 11.48
CA ARG A 41 7.63 4.71 12.66
C ARG A 41 6.79 4.40 13.90
N ARG A 42 7.40 3.74 14.90
CA ARG A 42 6.76 3.42 16.20
C ARG A 42 5.36 2.82 16.02
N ILE A 43 5.33 1.62 15.45
CA ILE A 43 4.12 0.86 15.16
C ILE A 43 3.60 0.26 16.47
N HIS A 44 2.30 0.40 16.73
CA HIS A 44 1.65 -0.20 17.90
C HIS A 44 0.68 -1.29 17.44
N PRO A 45 0.72 -2.50 18.04
CA PRO A 45 -0.22 -3.56 17.70
C PRO A 45 -1.65 -3.15 18.08
N LEU A 46 -2.62 -3.59 17.28
CA LEU A 46 -4.05 -3.47 17.55
C LEU A 46 -4.72 -4.82 17.77
N GLY A 47 -4.11 -5.91 17.29
CA GLY A 47 -4.62 -7.26 17.41
C GLY A 47 -4.02 -8.16 16.34
N ALA A 48 -4.19 -9.47 16.53
CA ALA A 48 -3.91 -10.49 15.54
C ALA A 48 -4.75 -11.73 15.85
N GLY A 49 -4.97 -12.58 14.86
CA GLY A 49 -5.73 -13.81 15.01
C GLY A 49 -5.61 -14.68 13.76
N HIS A 50 -6.17 -15.88 13.81
CA HIS A 50 -6.15 -16.83 12.70
C HIS A 50 -7.27 -17.86 12.82
N GLY A 51 -7.47 -18.60 11.74
CA GLY A 51 -8.26 -19.82 11.66
C GLY A 51 -7.73 -20.70 10.53
N ASP A 52 -8.54 -21.65 10.07
CA ASP A 52 -8.11 -22.61 9.05
C ASP A 52 -7.86 -21.92 7.70
N GLY A 53 -6.59 -21.89 7.28
CA GLY A 53 -6.19 -21.33 5.98
C GLY A 53 -6.21 -19.79 5.90
N TRP A 54 -6.47 -19.09 7.01
CA TRP A 54 -6.46 -17.63 7.05
C TRP A 54 -5.89 -17.07 8.36
N GLY A 55 -5.35 -15.85 8.29
CA GLY A 55 -4.79 -15.15 9.44
C GLY A 55 -4.88 -13.64 9.27
N TRP A 56 -4.76 -12.88 10.36
CA TRP A 56 -4.73 -11.43 10.29
C TRP A 56 -3.85 -10.80 11.35
N ALA A 57 -3.35 -9.62 11.04
CA ALA A 57 -2.64 -8.76 11.97
C ALA A 57 -3.02 -7.30 11.73
N ALA A 58 -3.13 -6.54 12.81
CA ALA A 58 -3.49 -5.14 12.78
C ALA A 58 -2.53 -4.28 13.59
N SER A 59 -2.30 -3.07 13.10
CA SER A 59 -1.45 -2.10 13.76
C SER A 59 -1.88 -0.67 13.51
N ARG A 60 -1.42 0.25 14.36
CA ARG A 60 -1.53 1.69 14.14
C ARG A 60 -0.18 2.36 14.17
N HIS A 61 -0.06 3.47 13.44
CA HIS A 61 1.08 4.37 13.57
C HIS A 61 0.68 5.81 13.31
N LEU A 62 1.57 6.73 13.72
CA LEU A 62 1.49 8.14 13.38
C LEU A 62 2.46 8.37 12.21
N PRO A 63 1.97 8.78 11.03
CA PRO A 63 2.82 9.14 9.89
C PRO A 63 3.90 10.16 10.28
N VAL A 64 5.15 9.88 9.91
CA VAL A 64 6.29 10.79 10.15
C VAL A 64 6.80 11.31 8.82
N PHE A 65 6.97 12.63 8.70
CA PHE A 65 7.52 13.25 7.49
C PHE A 65 9.00 13.56 7.69
N THR A 66 9.84 13.13 6.75
CA THR A 66 11.30 13.33 6.82
C THR A 66 11.74 14.73 6.37
N ALA A 67 10.80 15.56 5.89
CA ALA A 67 11.05 16.94 5.49
C ALA A 67 9.85 17.84 5.83
N GLY A 68 10.11 18.98 6.47
CA GLY A 68 9.06 19.88 7.00
C GLY A 68 8.64 19.50 8.42
N PRO A 69 7.44 19.92 8.87
CA PRO A 69 6.91 19.50 10.16
C PRO A 69 6.90 17.97 10.25
N PRO A 70 7.46 17.38 11.32
CA PRO A 70 7.67 15.94 11.38
C PRO A 70 6.37 15.15 11.51
N MET A 71 5.26 15.82 11.84
CA MET A 71 3.95 15.23 12.06
C MET A 71 2.84 16.22 11.72
N VAL A 72 1.67 15.67 11.40
CA VAL A 72 0.41 16.43 11.32
C VAL A 72 -0.43 16.07 12.56
N PRO A 73 -0.87 17.04 13.38
CA PRO A 73 -1.73 16.76 14.53
C PRO A 73 -2.99 16.01 14.13
N GLY A 74 -3.36 14.98 14.90
CA GLY A 74 -4.53 14.14 14.64
C GLY A 74 -4.36 13.10 13.53
N LEU A 75 -3.33 13.20 12.69
CA LEU A 75 -3.09 12.24 11.61
C LEU A 75 -2.68 10.87 12.18
N ARG A 76 -3.44 9.84 11.79
CA ARG A 76 -3.19 8.44 12.18
C ARG A 76 -3.55 7.50 11.05
N VAL A 77 -2.78 6.42 10.95
CA VAL A 77 -3.07 5.28 10.09
C VAL A 77 -3.28 4.05 10.95
N GLU A 78 -4.35 3.32 10.66
CA GLU A 78 -4.59 1.96 11.13
C GLU A 78 -4.61 1.03 9.93
N SER A 79 -3.89 -0.08 10.04
CA SER A 79 -3.74 -1.06 8.97
C SER A 79 -4.13 -2.43 9.50
N VAL A 80 -4.91 -3.15 8.70
CA VAL A 80 -5.24 -4.55 8.88
C VAL A 80 -4.77 -5.30 7.64
N THR A 81 -3.99 -6.35 7.83
CA THR A 81 -3.67 -7.30 6.77
C THR A 81 -4.34 -8.61 7.13
N VAL A 82 -5.16 -9.13 6.22
CA VAL A 82 -5.70 -10.49 6.27
C VAL A 82 -5.04 -11.32 5.18
N VAL A 83 -4.54 -12.49 5.54
CA VAL A 83 -3.94 -13.45 4.61
C VAL A 83 -4.90 -14.62 4.47
N ARG A 84 -5.21 -15.02 3.22
CA ARG A 84 -5.97 -16.23 2.88
C ARG A 84 -5.35 -16.89 1.66
N GLY A 85 -4.71 -18.04 1.86
CA GLY A 85 -3.87 -18.65 0.84
C GLY A 85 -2.77 -17.70 0.36
N ARG A 86 -2.72 -17.42 -0.94
CA ARG A 86 -1.76 -16.49 -1.57
C ARG A 86 -2.16 -15.01 -1.50
N HIS A 87 -3.38 -14.71 -1.04
CA HIS A 87 -3.94 -13.35 -1.10
C HIS A 87 -3.72 -12.62 0.22
N GLU A 88 -3.17 -11.41 0.14
CA GLU A 88 -3.12 -10.44 1.22
C GLU A 88 -4.18 -9.36 0.99
N LEU A 89 -5.27 -9.38 1.73
CA LEU A 89 -6.21 -8.26 1.81
C LEU A 89 -5.63 -7.20 2.75
N ARG A 90 -5.32 -6.03 2.19
CA ARG A 90 -4.73 -4.89 2.91
C ARG A 90 -5.78 -3.79 3.03
N VAL A 91 -6.19 -3.52 4.27
CA VAL A 91 -7.19 -2.52 4.63
C VAL A 91 -6.52 -1.43 5.46
N HIS A 92 -6.69 -0.18 5.05
CA HIS A 92 -6.11 0.97 5.73
C HIS A 92 -7.17 2.01 6.04
N ARG A 93 -7.24 2.45 7.29
CA ARG A 93 -7.99 3.63 7.71
C ARG A 93 -7.02 4.76 7.99
N VAL A 94 -7.19 5.87 7.29
CA VAL A 94 -6.50 7.14 7.56
C VAL A 94 -7.49 8.07 8.26
N THR A 95 -7.07 8.71 9.34
CA THR A 95 -7.88 9.69 10.10
C THR A 95 -7.07 10.95 10.33
N GLY A 96 -7.75 12.10 10.39
CA GLY A 96 -7.11 13.39 10.68
C GLY A 96 -6.17 13.89 9.59
N ALA A 97 -6.33 13.39 8.36
CA ALA A 97 -5.52 13.85 7.24
C ALA A 97 -6.03 15.21 6.72
N PRO A 98 -5.13 16.15 6.39
CA PRO A 98 -5.51 17.48 5.93
C PRO A 98 -6.18 17.41 4.55
N ALA A 99 -6.95 18.44 4.21
CA ALA A 99 -7.53 18.56 2.88
C ALA A 99 -6.43 18.50 1.80
N GLY A 100 -6.71 17.77 0.70
CA GLY A 100 -5.75 17.54 -0.38
C GLY A 100 -4.66 16.50 -0.08
N ALA A 101 -4.68 15.85 1.09
CA ALA A 101 -3.82 14.71 1.37
C ALA A 101 -4.15 13.54 0.44
N ARG A 102 -3.13 12.73 0.14
CA ARG A 102 -3.23 11.51 -0.65
C ARG A 102 -2.63 10.33 0.09
N VAL A 103 -2.89 9.12 -0.38
CA VAL A 103 -2.16 7.91 0.00
C VAL A 103 -1.44 7.33 -1.21
N SER A 104 -0.32 6.67 -0.94
CA SER A 104 0.41 5.78 -1.85
C SER A 104 0.59 4.44 -1.17
N LEU A 105 0.04 3.37 -1.74
CA LEU A 105 0.24 1.98 -1.30
C LEU A 105 1.12 1.26 -2.32
N THR A 106 2.15 0.55 -1.85
CA THR A 106 3.03 -0.25 -2.70
C THR A 106 2.92 -1.74 -2.43
N GLY A 107 3.05 -2.54 -3.50
CA GLY A 107 3.25 -3.99 -3.41
C GLY A 107 4.72 -4.33 -3.13
N TRP A 108 5.11 -5.54 -3.47
CA TRP A 108 6.46 -6.04 -3.27
C TRP A 108 7.39 -5.59 -4.41
N ALA A 109 8.66 -5.34 -4.09
CA ALA A 109 9.66 -5.07 -5.12
C ALA A 109 10.06 -6.38 -5.80
N THR A 110 10.00 -6.41 -7.14
CA THR A 110 10.50 -7.54 -7.94
C THR A 110 11.52 -7.07 -8.97
N GLY A 111 12.61 -7.82 -9.08
CA GLY A 111 13.71 -7.55 -10.01
C GLY A 111 13.42 -8.03 -11.43
N PRO A 112 14.13 -7.49 -12.44
CA PRO A 112 14.07 -8.04 -13.79
C PRO A 112 14.58 -9.49 -13.83
N GLY A 113 13.84 -10.37 -14.50
CA GLY A 113 14.25 -11.77 -14.68
C GLY A 113 14.13 -12.64 -13.43
N GLU A 114 13.65 -12.09 -12.31
CA GLU A 114 13.19 -12.91 -11.19
C GLU A 114 11.87 -13.61 -11.60
N PRO A 115 11.64 -14.86 -11.19
CA PRO A 115 10.40 -15.57 -11.50
C PRO A 115 9.20 -15.03 -10.71
N LEU A 116 9.35 -13.92 -9.97
CA LEU A 116 8.35 -13.38 -9.06
C LEU A 116 7.55 -12.26 -9.73
N ALA A 117 6.22 -12.37 -9.62
CA ALA A 117 5.28 -11.31 -9.95
C ALA A 117 4.69 -10.72 -8.67
N SER A 118 4.74 -9.40 -8.54
CA SER A 118 3.98 -8.66 -7.53
C SER A 118 2.76 -8.02 -8.17
N VAL A 119 1.59 -8.41 -7.66
CA VAL A 119 0.29 -7.85 -8.06
C VAL A 119 -0.26 -7.03 -6.90
N LEU A 120 -0.79 -5.85 -7.22
CA LEU A 120 -1.54 -5.00 -6.29
C LEU A 120 -2.80 -4.53 -7.01
N HIS A 121 -3.97 -4.94 -6.54
CA HIS A 121 -5.25 -4.66 -7.17
C HIS A 121 -6.14 -3.81 -6.24
N PRO A 122 -6.65 -2.66 -6.71
CA PRO A 122 -7.50 -1.80 -5.90
C PRO A 122 -8.89 -2.42 -5.74
N LEU A 123 -9.43 -2.40 -4.52
CA LEU A 123 -10.83 -2.75 -4.26
C LEU A 123 -11.67 -1.53 -3.88
N TYR A 124 -11.09 -0.59 -3.13
CA TYR A 124 -11.80 0.62 -2.69
C TYR A 124 -10.82 1.74 -2.31
N GLY A 125 -11.22 3.00 -2.56
CA GLY A 125 -10.51 4.19 -2.09
C GLY A 125 -9.33 4.66 -2.95
N PHE A 126 -8.97 3.89 -3.99
CA PHE A 126 -7.90 4.23 -4.92
C PHE A 126 -8.44 4.81 -6.23
N ASP A 127 -7.64 5.67 -6.88
CA ASP A 127 -8.03 6.43 -8.06
C ASP A 127 -8.02 5.61 -9.37
N GLY A 128 -7.48 4.40 -9.34
CA GLY A 128 -7.39 3.51 -10.50
C GLY A 128 -6.45 2.34 -10.27
N GLU A 129 -6.11 1.63 -11.36
CA GLU A 129 -5.23 0.47 -11.35
C GLU A 129 -3.79 0.79 -10.90
N ALA A 130 -3.09 -0.24 -10.46
CA ALA A 130 -1.70 -0.09 -10.03
C ALA A 130 -0.77 0.20 -11.20
N GLU A 131 0.11 1.18 -11.03
CA GLU A 131 1.20 1.47 -11.95
C GLU A 131 2.50 0.82 -11.49
N ALA A 132 3.32 0.35 -12.44
CA ALA A 132 4.63 -0.21 -12.15
C ALA A 132 5.69 0.88 -12.10
N VAL A 133 6.11 1.27 -10.89
CA VAL A 133 7.09 2.35 -10.70
C VAL A 133 8.51 1.83 -10.44
N PRO A 134 9.55 2.50 -10.97
CA PRO A 134 10.94 2.08 -10.73
C PRO A 134 11.36 2.19 -9.26
N ALA A 135 12.05 1.17 -8.78
CA ALA A 135 12.74 1.13 -7.49
C ALA A 135 14.26 0.95 -7.75
N PRO A 136 15.01 2.04 -8.00
CA PRO A 136 16.37 1.97 -8.53
C PRO A 136 17.41 1.43 -7.55
N ALA A 137 17.08 1.38 -6.26
CA ALA A 137 17.94 0.77 -5.25
C ALA A 137 17.85 -0.77 -5.23
N GLY A 138 16.85 -1.34 -5.91
CA GLY A 138 16.68 -2.77 -6.04
C GLY A 138 16.27 -3.46 -4.74
N THR A 139 16.60 -4.75 -4.68
CA THR A 139 16.39 -5.63 -3.54
C THR A 139 17.75 -6.24 -3.15
N ALA A 140 17.77 -7.12 -2.14
CA ALA A 140 18.94 -7.94 -1.87
C ALA A 140 19.31 -8.88 -3.05
N TYR A 141 18.39 -9.12 -3.99
CA TYR A 141 18.52 -10.10 -5.08
C TYR A 141 18.69 -9.46 -6.46
N ALA A 142 18.26 -8.20 -6.63
CA ALA A 142 18.39 -7.48 -7.90
C ALA A 142 18.91 -6.05 -7.69
N ARG A 143 19.76 -5.57 -8.62
CA ARG A 143 20.35 -4.23 -8.58
C ARG A 143 19.33 -3.10 -8.77
N TRP A 144 18.21 -3.40 -9.42
CA TRP A 144 17.06 -2.51 -9.57
C TRP A 144 15.80 -3.36 -9.59
N ALA A 145 14.68 -2.76 -9.21
CA ALA A 145 13.40 -3.44 -9.14
C ALA A 145 12.27 -2.52 -9.65
N ARG A 146 11.07 -3.07 -9.72
CA ARG A 146 9.82 -2.32 -9.86
C ARG A 146 8.90 -2.69 -8.70
N VAL A 147 8.05 -1.75 -8.32
CA VAL A 147 6.95 -1.99 -7.36
C VAL A 147 5.65 -1.57 -8.01
N PRO A 148 4.55 -2.35 -7.87
CA PRO A 148 3.23 -1.85 -8.21
C PRO A 148 2.81 -0.82 -7.16
N ARG A 149 2.22 0.29 -7.59
CA ARG A 149 1.78 1.39 -6.74
C ARG A 149 0.33 1.78 -7.03
N LEU A 150 -0.46 1.90 -5.98
CA LEU A 150 -1.77 2.52 -5.99
C LEU A 150 -1.72 3.90 -5.32
N THR A 151 -2.54 4.83 -5.81
CA THR A 151 -2.72 6.13 -5.15
C THR A 151 -4.20 6.47 -4.98
N GLY A 152 -4.54 7.25 -3.96
CA GLY A 152 -5.92 7.61 -3.65
C GLY A 152 -6.03 8.88 -2.82
N ALA A 153 -7.19 9.52 -2.83
CA ALA A 153 -7.47 10.69 -1.99
C ALA A 153 -7.62 10.30 -0.51
N ALA A 154 -7.12 11.14 0.41
CA ALA A 154 -7.09 10.83 1.84
C ALA A 154 -7.50 11.99 2.75
N GLY A 155 -8.22 13.00 2.26
CA GLY A 155 -8.66 14.12 3.10
C GLY A 155 -9.65 13.70 4.20
N GLY A 156 -9.43 14.15 5.42
CA GLY A 156 -10.29 13.85 6.57
C GLY A 156 -10.12 12.42 7.09
N THR A 157 -11.17 11.62 6.98
CA THR A 157 -11.14 10.18 7.27
C THR A 157 -11.44 9.42 6.00
N SER A 158 -10.59 8.45 5.66
CA SER A 158 -10.70 7.65 4.44
C SER A 158 -10.31 6.21 4.69
N VAL A 159 -10.93 5.29 3.94
CA VAL A 159 -10.60 3.86 3.93
C VAL A 159 -10.07 3.47 2.55
N HIS A 160 -9.03 2.64 2.54
CA HIS A 160 -8.35 2.16 1.35
C HIS A 160 -8.20 0.64 1.43
N VAL A 161 -8.66 -0.07 0.40
CA VAL A 161 -8.71 -1.52 0.37
C VAL A 161 -8.06 -2.02 -0.91
N ALA A 162 -7.10 -2.94 -0.79
CA ALA A 162 -6.45 -3.57 -1.92
C ALA A 162 -6.16 -5.05 -1.64
N LEU A 163 -6.06 -5.83 -2.71
CA LEU A 163 -5.47 -7.17 -2.67
C LEU A 163 -4.03 -7.10 -3.15
N ALA A 164 -3.13 -7.73 -2.42
CA ALA A 164 -1.76 -7.95 -2.85
C ALA A 164 -1.49 -9.46 -2.99
N VAL A 165 -0.71 -9.81 -4.01
CA VAL A 165 -0.21 -11.17 -4.24
C VAL A 165 1.27 -11.06 -4.61
N LEU A 166 2.07 -11.94 -4.04
CA LEU A 166 3.44 -12.22 -4.50
C LEU A 166 3.46 -13.69 -4.91
N THR A 167 3.76 -13.95 -6.18
CA THR A 167 3.65 -15.30 -6.76
C THR A 167 4.79 -15.58 -7.71
N ALA A 168 5.15 -16.87 -7.85
CA ALA A 168 6.07 -17.36 -8.88
C ALA A 168 5.35 -17.96 -10.09
N GLU A 169 4.01 -17.90 -10.12
CA GLU A 169 3.19 -18.44 -11.20
C GLU A 169 3.21 -17.49 -12.42
N ASP A 170 3.42 -18.04 -13.63
CA ASP A 170 3.47 -17.28 -14.89
C ASP A 170 2.10 -16.72 -15.32
N ALA A 171 1.00 -17.30 -14.84
CA ALA A 171 -0.38 -16.90 -15.14
C ALA A 171 -1.25 -16.98 -13.88
N PRO A 172 -1.04 -16.09 -12.89
CA PRO A 172 -1.85 -16.09 -11.69
C PRO A 172 -3.29 -15.72 -12.04
N VAL A 173 -4.26 -16.36 -11.38
CA VAL A 173 -5.66 -15.91 -11.41
C VAL A 173 -5.66 -14.40 -11.12
N PRO A 174 -6.30 -13.57 -11.97
CA PRO A 174 -6.30 -12.13 -11.77
C PRO A 174 -6.77 -11.82 -10.35
N ALA A 175 -6.04 -10.97 -9.64
CA ALA A 175 -6.42 -10.59 -8.26
C ALA A 175 -7.84 -9.99 -8.21
N ALA A 176 -8.32 -9.42 -9.32
CA ALA A 176 -9.70 -8.96 -9.50
C ALA A 176 -10.75 -10.08 -9.39
N GLU A 177 -10.41 -11.31 -9.78
CA GLU A 177 -11.31 -12.47 -9.72
C GLU A 177 -11.29 -13.15 -8.35
N ALA A 178 -10.35 -12.80 -7.46
CA ALA A 178 -10.26 -13.39 -6.12
C ALA A 178 -11.42 -12.97 -5.20
N VAL A 179 -12.08 -11.85 -5.51
CA VAL A 179 -13.20 -11.31 -4.74
C VAL A 179 -14.40 -11.06 -5.64
N SER A 180 -15.57 -11.47 -5.15
CA SER A 180 -16.84 -11.23 -5.83
C SER A 180 -17.49 -9.90 -5.44
N GLY A 181 -16.99 -9.26 -4.37
CA GLY A 181 -17.43 -7.94 -3.97
C GLY A 181 -16.67 -7.40 -2.75
N ALA A 182 -16.59 -6.07 -2.68
CA ALA A 182 -16.09 -5.35 -1.53
C ALA A 182 -17.03 -4.17 -1.22
N SER A 183 -17.38 -3.97 0.04
CA SER A 183 -18.20 -2.85 0.49
C SER A 183 -17.57 -2.17 1.70
N VAL A 184 -17.79 -0.86 1.81
CA VAL A 184 -17.30 -0.04 2.92
C VAL A 184 -18.48 0.74 3.47
N ASP A 185 -18.70 0.60 4.78
CA ASP A 185 -19.69 1.35 5.55
C ASP A 185 -19.01 2.00 6.74
N GLY A 186 -18.72 3.30 6.61
CA GLY A 186 -17.96 4.07 7.59
C GLY A 186 -16.59 3.47 7.91
N ALA A 187 -16.48 2.80 9.05
CA ALA A 187 -15.26 2.16 9.55
C ALA A 187 -15.28 0.62 9.43
N SER A 188 -16.30 0.06 8.78
CA SER A 188 -16.45 -1.37 8.49
C SER A 188 -16.16 -1.64 7.02
N VAL A 189 -15.37 -2.67 6.73
CA VAL A 189 -15.10 -3.18 5.39
C VAL A 189 -15.54 -4.63 5.34
N GLU A 190 -16.30 -5.01 4.33
CA GLU A 190 -16.64 -6.39 4.04
C GLU A 190 -16.11 -6.78 2.66
N VAL A 191 -15.50 -7.96 2.58
CA VAL A 191 -15.02 -8.56 1.34
C VAL A 191 -15.60 -9.97 1.22
N ARG A 192 -16.14 -10.29 0.05
CA ARG A 192 -16.61 -11.63 -0.30
C ARG A 192 -15.61 -12.30 -1.23
N TRP A 193 -15.05 -13.43 -0.80
CA TRP A 193 -14.14 -14.24 -1.59
C TRP A 193 -14.91 -14.97 -2.69
N ALA A 194 -14.38 -14.98 -3.91
CA ALA A 194 -15.07 -15.57 -5.06
C ALA A 194 -15.00 -17.10 -5.05
N GLU A 195 -13.91 -17.67 -4.54
CA GLU A 195 -13.62 -19.10 -4.57
C GLU A 195 -14.66 -19.96 -3.83
N ASP A 196 -15.03 -19.55 -2.62
CA ASP A 196 -15.90 -20.31 -1.72
C ASP A 196 -17.06 -19.48 -1.17
N GLY A 197 -17.17 -18.21 -1.57
CA GLY A 197 -18.19 -17.29 -1.05
C GLY A 197 -17.95 -16.83 0.38
N ALA A 198 -16.80 -17.17 1.01
CA ALA A 198 -16.47 -16.75 2.36
C ALA A 198 -16.46 -15.22 2.48
N ARG A 199 -16.74 -14.73 3.69
CA ARG A 199 -16.76 -13.29 3.99
C ARG A 199 -15.70 -12.95 5.01
N THR A 200 -15.00 -11.85 4.77
CA THR A 200 -14.08 -11.24 5.72
C THR A 200 -14.57 -9.84 6.03
N ARG A 201 -14.84 -9.59 7.30
CA ARG A 201 -15.25 -8.29 7.80
C ARG A 201 -14.14 -7.71 8.68
N VAL A 202 -13.77 -6.47 8.39
CA VAL A 202 -12.79 -5.69 9.14
C VAL A 202 -13.49 -4.48 9.73
N VAL A 203 -13.41 -4.31 11.05
CA VAL A 203 -13.99 -3.16 11.75
C VAL A 203 -12.89 -2.38 12.44
N PHE A 204 -12.91 -1.05 12.32
CA PHE A 204 -12.01 -0.17 13.06
C PHE A 204 -12.71 0.57 14.20
N GLY A 205 -12.13 0.45 15.40
CA GLY A 205 -12.54 1.16 16.61
C GLY A 205 -13.64 0.46 17.43
N PRO A 206 -13.32 -0.60 18.21
CA PRO A 206 -12.05 -1.32 18.32
C PRO A 206 -11.71 -2.15 17.07
N CYS A 207 -10.44 -2.53 16.90
CA CYS A 207 -10.05 -3.33 15.74
C CYS A 207 -10.52 -4.78 15.91
N ALA A 208 -11.29 -5.27 14.96
CA ALA A 208 -11.75 -6.66 14.91
C ALA A 208 -11.76 -7.17 13.47
N VAL A 209 -11.45 -8.46 13.31
CA VAL A 209 -11.57 -9.17 12.04
C VAL A 209 -12.40 -10.42 12.27
N GLU A 210 -13.48 -10.53 11.52
CA GLU A 210 -14.35 -11.69 11.49
C GLU A 210 -14.22 -12.36 10.12
N HIS A 211 -14.04 -13.67 10.13
CA HIS A 211 -14.06 -14.48 8.91
C HIS A 211 -15.13 -15.55 9.06
N THR A 212 -16.08 -15.56 8.14
CA THR A 212 -17.13 -16.57 8.08
C THR A 212 -16.96 -17.36 6.80
N ALA A 213 -16.89 -18.68 6.90
CA ALA A 213 -16.94 -19.56 5.73
C ALA A 213 -18.17 -19.23 4.88
N GLY A 214 -18.03 -19.39 3.57
CA GLY A 214 -19.19 -19.32 2.68
C GLY A 214 -20.04 -20.56 2.90
N ASP A 215 -21.33 -20.44 2.58
CA ASP A 215 -22.14 -21.65 2.42
C ASP A 215 -21.51 -22.43 1.27
N ALA A 216 -20.88 -23.56 1.57
CA ALA A 216 -20.51 -24.50 0.53
C ALA A 216 -21.78 -24.74 -0.28
N ALA A 217 -21.74 -24.49 -1.59
CA ALA A 217 -22.79 -24.99 -2.45
C ALA A 217 -22.81 -26.51 -2.24
N ASP A 218 -23.84 -27.01 -1.55
CA ASP A 218 -24.11 -28.43 -1.44
C ASP A 218 -24.18 -28.98 -2.88
N GLY A 219 -23.17 -29.76 -3.27
CA GLY A 219 -23.07 -30.37 -4.60
C GLY A 219 -21.64 -30.82 -4.89
N ALA A 220 -21.31 -32.10 -5.08
CA ALA A 220 -22.17 -33.24 -5.34
C ALA A 220 -21.50 -34.54 -4.85
N ALA A 221 -22.17 -35.23 -3.93
CA ALA A 221 -22.17 -36.69 -3.96
C ALA A 221 -23.03 -37.10 -5.17
N ALA A 222 -22.38 -37.34 -6.30
CA ALA A 222 -23.00 -37.98 -7.45
C ALA A 222 -22.11 -39.11 -7.95
N ARG A 223 -22.42 -40.30 -7.40
CA ARG A 223 -22.25 -41.65 -7.95
C ARG A 223 -20.84 -42.15 -8.26
#